data_AF-A0A662F633-F1
#
_entry.id   AF-A0A662F633-F1
#
_cell.length_a   1.000
_cell.length_b   1.000
_cell.length_c   1.000
_cell.angle_alpha   90.00
_cell.angle_beta   90.00
_cell.angle_gamma   90.00
#
_symmetry.space_group_name_H-M   'P 1'
#
loop_
_entity.id
_entity.type
_entity.pdbx_description
1 polymer ?
#
loop_
_entity_poly.entity_id
_entity_poly.type
_entity_poly.pdbx_seq_one_letter_code
_entity_poly.pdbx_strand_id
1 'polypeptide(L)'
;MTRCKVALLAVSIVILAFGAAYGQNELSDFPVGTTEMTYRITTTDLPDPQTLELTVTGLPDGRYRVRMTAESTGTPDQLSLFGFLFGMTTVRSGGTDIDFGPISALLSHRDVLAVGEDYVLPGGGSFHATAEQDIAGIPCLIGTYTDPDHPDTRTTLAFSREKPVFIAPLIKVEERHGSDWEVTFLLELTSYSVTEG
;
A
#
# COMPACT_ATOMS: atom_id res chain seq x y z
N MET A 1 -20.69 -27.37 -38.22
CA MET A 1 -19.23 -27.10 -38.16
C MET A 1 -18.98 -26.06 -37.09
N THR A 2 -18.43 -26.51 -35.98
CA THR A 2 -18.15 -25.78 -34.74
C THR A 2 -16.82 -25.07 -34.83
N ARG A 3 -16.75 -23.77 -34.50
CA ARG A 3 -15.53 -23.03 -34.13
C ARG A 3 -15.94 -21.77 -33.36
N CYS A 4 -15.30 -21.33 -32.29
CA CYS A 4 -14.60 -21.95 -31.18
C CYS A 4 -14.58 -20.79 -30.16
N LYS A 5 -15.05 -21.02 -28.91
CA LYS A 5 -15.01 -20.00 -27.86
C LYS A 5 -13.54 -19.76 -27.47
N VAL A 6 -13.05 -18.53 -27.53
CA VAL A 6 -11.86 -18.13 -26.78
C VAL A 6 -12.32 -17.16 -25.72
N ALA A 7 -12.76 -17.73 -24.60
CA ALA A 7 -12.78 -17.02 -23.34
C ALA A 7 -11.32 -16.78 -22.97
N LEU A 8 -10.90 -15.52 -22.88
CA LEU A 8 -9.61 -15.19 -22.30
C LEU A 8 -9.76 -15.32 -20.78
N LEU A 9 -9.54 -16.53 -20.26
CA LEU A 9 -9.26 -16.76 -18.86
C LEU A 9 -7.92 -16.10 -18.55
N ALA A 10 -7.93 -14.95 -17.88
CA ALA A 10 -6.85 -14.55 -16.99
C ALA A 10 -7.37 -14.76 -15.56
N VAL A 11 -7.52 -16.04 -15.19
CA VAL A 11 -7.78 -16.44 -13.81
C VAL A 11 -6.44 -16.38 -13.09
N SER A 12 -6.15 -15.22 -12.51
CA SER A 12 -5.02 -15.03 -11.59
C SER A 12 -5.53 -15.22 -10.17
N ILE A 13 -5.70 -16.49 -9.80
CA ILE A 13 -5.82 -16.93 -8.41
C ILE A 13 -4.40 -16.91 -7.83
N VAL A 14 -4.20 -16.33 -6.63
CA VAL A 14 -3.33 -16.93 -5.59
C VAL A 14 -3.34 -16.11 -4.28
N ILE A 15 -3.12 -16.90 -3.24
CA ILE A 15 -3.27 -16.81 -1.79
C ILE A 15 -2.02 -16.25 -1.11
N LEU A 16 -2.17 -15.31 -0.16
CA LEU A 16 -1.15 -15.02 0.88
C LEU A 16 -1.77 -14.41 2.14
N ALA A 17 -1.33 -14.70 3.37
CA ALA A 17 -1.99 -14.39 4.65
C ALA A 17 -1.55 -13.10 5.40
N PHE A 18 -2.48 -12.15 5.69
CA PHE A 18 -2.32 -10.91 6.53
C PHE A 18 -2.02 -11.21 8.01
N GLY A 19 -1.12 -12.15 8.29
CA GLY A 19 -0.66 -12.50 9.63
C GLY A 19 0.46 -11.58 10.09
N ALA A 20 0.09 -10.52 10.81
CA ALA A 20 0.89 -9.84 11.84
C ALA A 20 2.38 -9.53 11.50
N ALA A 21 2.69 -8.37 10.88
CA ALA A 21 4.02 -7.71 10.99
C ALA A 21 4.25 -6.41 10.17
N TYR A 22 3.30 -5.92 9.36
CA TYR A 22 3.62 -4.88 8.35
C TYR A 22 2.92 -3.53 8.56
N GLY A 23 2.61 -3.19 9.80
CA GLY A 23 2.22 -1.81 10.10
C GLY A 23 3.42 -0.88 9.90
N GLN A 24 3.26 0.30 9.27
CA GLN A 24 4.34 1.30 9.32
C GLN A 24 4.71 1.59 10.78
N ASN A 25 3.70 1.57 11.64
CA ASN A 25 3.82 1.66 13.09
C ASN A 25 3.29 0.39 13.78
N GLU A 26 3.86 0.08 14.93
CA GLU A 26 3.33 -0.95 15.82
C GLU A 26 2.03 -0.45 16.47
N LEU A 27 1.16 -1.36 16.92
CA LEU A 27 -0.07 -0.95 17.61
C LEU A 27 0.23 -0.11 18.86
N SER A 28 1.35 -0.37 19.54
CA SER A 28 1.83 0.40 20.70
C SER A 28 2.19 1.85 20.40
N ASP A 29 2.44 2.20 19.14
CA ASP A 29 2.74 3.58 18.74
C ASP A 29 1.47 4.46 18.68
N PHE A 30 0.29 3.84 18.64
CA PHE A 30 -0.98 4.56 18.59
C PHE A 30 -1.38 5.05 19.98
N PRO A 31 -1.80 6.33 20.12
CA PRO A 31 -2.19 6.89 21.40
C PRO A 31 -3.49 6.26 21.93
N VAL A 32 -3.72 6.43 23.23
CA VAL A 32 -5.05 6.21 23.81
C VAL A 32 -6.06 7.15 23.14
N GLY A 33 -7.23 6.63 22.81
CA GLY A 33 -8.20 7.31 21.96
C GLY A 33 -8.35 6.58 20.62
N THR A 34 -8.81 7.30 19.59
CA THR A 34 -9.12 6.74 18.28
C THR A 34 -8.31 7.45 17.20
N THR A 35 -7.57 6.67 16.41
CA THR A 35 -6.95 7.11 15.16
C THR A 35 -7.74 6.54 13.99
N GLU A 36 -8.22 7.39 13.09
CA GLU A 36 -8.94 7.00 11.88
C GLU A 36 -8.11 7.34 10.64
N MET A 37 -8.07 6.40 9.71
CA MET A 37 -7.36 6.52 8.44
C MET A 37 -8.30 6.09 7.32
N THR A 38 -8.42 6.89 6.27
CA THR A 38 -9.17 6.54 5.06
C THR A 38 -8.24 6.55 3.87
N TYR A 39 -8.19 5.45 3.14
CA TYR A 39 -7.39 5.28 1.94
C TYR A 39 -8.29 5.16 0.72
N ARG A 40 -7.81 5.72 -0.39
CA ARG A 40 -8.36 5.48 -1.72
C ARG A 40 -7.40 4.56 -2.46
N ILE A 41 -7.93 3.50 -3.05
CA ILE A 41 -7.16 2.52 -3.81
C ILE A 41 -7.62 2.55 -5.26
N THR A 42 -6.70 2.76 -6.19
CA THR A 42 -6.95 2.74 -7.63
C THR A 42 -6.06 1.68 -8.28
N THR A 43 -6.63 0.88 -9.17
CA THR A 43 -5.95 -0.22 -9.87
C THR A 43 -6.44 -0.28 -11.31
N THR A 44 -5.66 -0.81 -12.23
CA THR A 44 -6.11 -1.03 -13.63
C THR A 44 -7.23 -2.07 -13.75
N ASP A 45 -7.37 -2.97 -12.78
CA ASP A 45 -8.31 -4.09 -12.84
C ASP A 45 -9.76 -3.69 -12.50
N LEU A 46 -9.93 -2.54 -11.85
CA LEU A 46 -11.23 -2.00 -11.45
C LEU A 46 -11.44 -0.61 -12.05
N PRO A 47 -12.62 -0.35 -12.63
CA PRO A 47 -12.93 0.96 -13.20
C PRO A 47 -13.12 2.03 -12.12
N ASP A 48 -13.64 1.63 -10.96
CA ASP A 48 -13.93 2.52 -9.83
C ASP A 48 -12.91 2.31 -8.70
N PRO A 49 -12.43 3.40 -8.06
CA PRO A 49 -11.58 3.29 -6.88
C PRO A 49 -12.27 2.63 -5.69
N GLN A 50 -11.50 1.92 -4.90
CA GLN A 50 -11.93 1.32 -3.64
C GLN A 50 -11.66 2.27 -2.47
N THR A 51 -12.43 2.13 -1.42
CA THR A 51 -12.22 2.83 -0.14
C THR A 51 -11.81 1.83 0.92
N LEU A 52 -10.77 2.15 1.67
CA LEU A 52 -10.35 1.39 2.85
C LEU A 52 -10.33 2.33 4.06
N GLU A 53 -11.22 2.08 5.02
CA GLU A 53 -11.23 2.76 6.31
C GLU A 53 -10.58 1.86 7.35
N LEU A 54 -9.64 2.41 8.11
CA LEU A 54 -8.97 1.72 9.20
C LEU A 54 -9.02 2.58 10.45
N THR A 55 -9.53 1.99 11.52
CA THR A 55 -9.65 2.62 12.84
C THR A 55 -8.83 1.84 13.84
N VAL A 56 -7.90 2.51 14.51
CA VAL A 56 -7.17 1.97 15.66
C VAL A 56 -7.61 2.71 16.91
N THR A 57 -8.18 1.98 17.87
CA THR A 57 -8.58 2.52 19.17
C THR A 57 -7.68 1.95 20.26
N GLY A 58 -6.85 2.80 20.86
CA GLY A 58 -6.09 2.49 22.07
C GLY A 58 -6.98 2.61 23.30
N LEU A 59 -7.11 1.52 24.07
CA LEU A 59 -7.92 1.48 25.29
C LEU A 59 -7.05 1.77 26.53
N PRO A 60 -7.61 2.37 27.60
CA PRO A 60 -6.85 2.78 28.79
C PRO A 60 -6.13 1.64 29.54
N ASP A 61 -6.56 0.39 29.33
CA ASP A 61 -5.98 -0.81 29.96
C ASP A 61 -4.88 -1.46 29.12
N GLY A 62 -4.35 -0.74 28.11
CA GLY A 62 -3.29 -1.22 27.24
C GLY A 62 -3.76 -2.19 26.14
N ARG A 63 -5.07 -2.41 26.01
CA ARG A 63 -5.63 -3.17 24.90
C ARG A 63 -5.87 -2.26 23.69
N TYR A 64 -5.93 -2.86 22.51
CA TYR A 64 -6.27 -2.16 21.27
C TYR A 64 -7.48 -2.81 20.60
N ARG A 65 -8.29 -1.98 19.95
CA ARG A 65 -9.32 -2.44 19.00
C ARG A 65 -8.96 -1.91 17.62
N VAL A 66 -8.88 -2.81 16.65
CA VAL A 66 -8.67 -2.45 15.25
C VAL A 66 -9.93 -2.79 14.48
N ARG A 67 -10.41 -1.85 13.67
CA ARG A 67 -11.49 -2.06 12.71
C ARG A 67 -10.99 -1.70 11.32
N MET A 68 -11.32 -2.54 10.36
CA MET A 68 -11.07 -2.30 8.96
C MET A 68 -12.37 -2.47 8.20
N THR A 69 -12.74 -1.47 7.40
CA THR A 69 -13.90 -1.50 6.50
C THR A 69 -13.37 -1.26 5.09
N ALA A 70 -13.67 -2.17 4.18
CA ALA A 70 -13.37 -1.97 2.78
C ALA A 70 -14.65 -1.89 1.97
N GLU A 71 -14.65 -1.05 0.94
CA GLU A 71 -15.74 -0.87 0.00
C GLU A 71 -15.21 -0.84 -1.43
N SER A 72 -15.84 -1.61 -2.32
CA SER A 72 -15.57 -1.59 -3.75
C SER A 72 -16.87 -1.82 -4.51
N THR A 73 -16.96 -1.19 -5.69
CA THR A 73 -18.06 -1.39 -6.63
C THR A 73 -17.53 -2.06 -7.88
N GLY A 74 -18.28 -3.02 -8.42
CA GLY A 74 -17.87 -3.77 -9.60
C GLY A 74 -18.85 -4.88 -9.96
N THR A 75 -18.59 -5.52 -11.10
CA THR A 75 -19.29 -6.74 -11.52
C THR A 75 -18.91 -7.94 -10.64
N PRO A 76 -19.69 -9.04 -10.64
CA PRO A 76 -19.34 -10.24 -9.87
C PRO A 76 -17.94 -10.80 -10.19
N ASP A 77 -17.51 -10.75 -11.45
CA ASP A 77 -16.19 -11.22 -11.85
C ASP A 77 -15.08 -10.31 -11.30
N GLN A 78 -15.28 -8.99 -11.36
CA GLN A 78 -14.38 -7.98 -10.80
C GLN A 78 -14.27 -8.05 -9.27
N LEU A 79 -15.37 -8.35 -8.58
CA LEU A 79 -15.43 -8.46 -7.11
C LEU A 79 -15.20 -9.88 -6.59
N SER A 80 -14.92 -10.84 -7.48
CA SER A 80 -14.76 -12.26 -7.11
C SER A 80 -13.67 -12.49 -6.05
N LEU A 81 -12.71 -11.58 -5.94
CA LEU A 81 -11.62 -11.59 -4.95
C LEU A 81 -11.76 -10.53 -3.84
N PHE A 82 -12.84 -9.73 -3.82
CA PHE A 82 -13.00 -8.61 -2.88
C PHE A 82 -12.87 -9.05 -1.41
N GLY A 83 -13.51 -10.16 -1.02
CA GLY A 83 -13.39 -10.71 0.36
C GLY A 83 -12.04 -11.36 0.67
N PHE A 84 -11.22 -11.65 -0.35
CA PHE A 84 -9.91 -12.28 -0.21
C PHE A 84 -8.80 -11.24 -0.03
N LEU A 85 -8.90 -10.09 -0.71
CA LEU A 85 -7.96 -8.96 -0.60
C LEU A 85 -7.77 -8.44 0.83
N PHE A 86 -8.81 -8.57 1.67
CA PHE A 86 -8.78 -8.09 3.07
C PHE A 86 -8.55 -9.20 4.11
N GLY A 87 -8.55 -10.46 3.69
CA GLY A 87 -8.19 -11.59 4.55
C GLY A 87 -6.70 -11.96 4.46
N MET A 88 -6.00 -11.49 3.41
CA MET A 88 -4.80 -12.12 2.91
C MET A 88 -3.77 -11.13 2.23
N THR A 89 -2.49 -11.14 2.69
CA THR A 89 -1.35 -10.17 2.70
C THR A 89 -0.83 -9.49 1.44
N THR A 90 -1.28 -9.73 0.21
CA THR A 90 -0.49 -9.26 -0.96
C THR A 90 -1.28 -8.51 -2.03
N VAL A 91 -0.68 -7.43 -2.51
CA VAL A 91 -1.12 -6.65 -3.67
C VAL A 91 -0.29 -7.08 -4.90
N ARG A 92 -0.96 -7.50 -5.98
CA ARG A 92 -0.37 -7.62 -7.32
C ARG A 92 -0.91 -6.50 -8.19
N SER A 93 -0.08 -6.02 -9.10
CA SER A 93 -0.45 -5.05 -10.13
C SER A 93 0.27 -5.44 -11.43
N GLY A 94 -0.41 -5.38 -12.59
CA GLY A 94 0.23 -5.61 -13.90
C GLY A 94 0.79 -7.01 -14.19
N GLY A 95 0.68 -7.97 -13.27
CA GLY A 95 1.33 -9.28 -13.38
C GLY A 95 2.66 -9.39 -12.63
N THR A 96 3.16 -8.27 -12.10
CA THR A 96 4.38 -8.19 -11.29
C THR A 96 4.05 -8.45 -9.82
N ASP A 97 4.81 -9.35 -9.18
CA ASP A 97 4.78 -9.49 -7.72
C ASP A 97 5.57 -8.31 -7.13
N ILE A 98 4.89 -7.42 -6.40
CA ILE A 98 5.59 -6.36 -5.67
C ILE A 98 6.29 -7.04 -4.49
N ASP A 99 7.61 -7.14 -4.54
CA ASP A 99 8.39 -7.58 -3.39
C ASP A 99 8.35 -6.50 -2.30
N PHE A 100 7.54 -6.72 -1.27
CA PHE A 100 7.43 -5.85 -0.11
C PHE A 100 8.58 -6.05 0.90
N GLY A 101 9.48 -7.02 0.70
CA GLY A 101 10.65 -7.24 1.55
C GLY A 101 11.56 -6.00 1.62
N PRO A 102 12.04 -5.46 0.48
CA PRO A 102 12.79 -4.20 0.45
C PRO A 102 12.03 -3.01 1.05
N ILE A 103 10.71 -2.94 0.85
CA ILE A 103 9.84 -1.90 1.42
C ILE A 103 9.76 -2.00 2.95
N SER A 104 9.68 -3.22 3.49
CA SER A 104 9.70 -3.45 4.94
C SER A 104 11.02 -3.00 5.56
N ALA A 105 12.16 -3.25 4.88
CA ALA A 105 13.47 -2.80 5.33
C ALA A 105 13.56 -1.27 5.38
N LEU A 106 12.99 -0.57 4.39
CA LEU A 106 12.85 0.89 4.40
C LEU A 106 12.00 1.37 5.59
N LEU A 107 10.84 0.77 5.82
CA LEU A 107 9.94 1.13 6.91
C LEU A 107 10.60 0.99 8.29
N SER A 108 11.41 -0.06 8.48
CA SER A 108 12.17 -0.28 9.73
C SER A 108 13.33 0.70 9.93
N HIS A 109 13.85 1.32 8.87
CA HIS A 109 14.98 2.26 8.93
C HIS A 109 14.58 3.68 8.53
N ARG A 110 13.28 4.00 8.54
CA ARG A 110 12.76 5.29 8.05
C ARG A 110 13.35 6.51 8.78
N ASP A 111 13.79 6.34 10.02
CA ASP A 111 14.32 7.43 10.85
C ASP A 111 15.66 7.97 10.32
N VAL A 112 16.43 7.15 9.60
CA VAL A 112 17.72 7.57 9.01
C VAL A 112 17.60 8.07 7.57
N LEU A 113 16.39 8.05 7.00
CA LEU A 113 16.16 8.53 5.64
C LEU A 113 16.18 10.07 5.60
N ALA A 114 16.81 10.62 4.57
CA ALA A 114 16.97 12.06 4.34
C ALA A 114 16.77 12.39 2.86
N VAL A 115 16.15 13.54 2.60
CA VAL A 115 15.89 14.02 1.24
C VAL A 115 17.19 14.21 0.47
N GLY A 116 17.21 13.75 -0.79
CA GLY A 116 18.34 13.84 -1.70
C GLY A 116 19.32 12.66 -1.62
N GLU A 117 19.10 11.71 -0.71
CA GLU A 117 19.98 10.56 -0.49
C GLU A 117 19.48 9.30 -1.19
N ASP A 118 20.43 8.45 -1.59
CA ASP A 118 20.22 7.14 -2.20
C ASP A 118 20.54 6.01 -1.21
N TYR A 119 19.63 5.05 -1.11
CA TYR A 119 19.75 3.92 -0.19
C TYR A 119 19.69 2.61 -0.97
N VAL A 120 20.74 1.82 -0.88
CA VAL A 120 20.77 0.46 -1.44
C VAL A 120 20.13 -0.50 -0.45
N LEU A 121 19.15 -1.27 -0.93
CA LEU A 121 18.37 -2.20 -0.15
C LEU A 121 18.86 -3.65 -0.35
N PRO A 122 18.55 -4.55 0.58
CA PRO A 122 18.72 -5.98 0.37
C PRO A 122 18.08 -6.42 -0.96
N GLY A 123 18.79 -7.25 -1.73
CA GLY A 123 18.35 -7.63 -3.08
C GLY A 123 18.87 -6.72 -4.20
N GLY A 124 19.53 -5.60 -3.88
CA GLY A 124 20.17 -4.72 -4.87
C GLY A 124 19.25 -3.61 -5.41
N GLY A 125 18.00 -3.55 -4.96
CA GLY A 125 17.11 -2.42 -5.19
C GLY A 125 17.64 -1.12 -4.59
N SER A 126 17.21 0.01 -5.15
CA SER A 126 17.61 1.34 -4.67
C SER A 126 16.38 2.18 -4.35
N PHE A 127 16.45 2.93 -3.24
CA PHE A 127 15.47 3.91 -2.86
C PHE A 127 16.10 5.30 -2.85
N HIS A 128 15.55 6.20 -3.66
CA HIS A 128 15.96 7.60 -3.68
C HIS A 128 14.92 8.45 -2.93
N ALA A 129 15.30 9.08 -1.83
CA ALA A 129 14.42 9.96 -1.07
C ALA A 129 14.31 11.32 -1.78
N THR A 130 13.12 11.66 -2.29
CA THR A 130 12.94 12.78 -3.22
C THR A 130 12.52 14.08 -2.53
N ALA A 131 11.64 14.01 -1.54
CA ALA A 131 11.04 15.19 -0.93
C ALA A 131 10.36 14.90 0.41
N GLU A 132 10.04 15.95 1.16
CA GLU A 132 9.02 15.92 2.20
C GLU A 132 7.72 16.52 1.66
N GLN A 133 6.58 15.90 1.99
CA GLN A 133 5.26 16.32 1.53
C GLN A 133 4.20 15.99 2.58
N ASP A 134 3.21 16.88 2.73
CA ASP A 134 2.01 16.60 3.52
C ASP A 134 1.02 15.71 2.76
N ILE A 135 0.61 14.60 3.39
CA ILE A 135 -0.42 13.69 2.89
C ILE A 135 -1.50 13.56 3.96
N ALA A 136 -2.73 13.96 3.64
CA ALA A 136 -3.85 14.01 4.58
C ALA A 136 -3.54 14.76 5.91
N GLY A 137 -2.69 15.80 5.84
CA GLY A 137 -2.27 16.57 7.01
C GLY A 137 -1.16 15.93 7.85
N ILE A 138 -0.50 14.88 7.32
CA ILE A 138 0.66 14.24 7.94
C ILE A 138 1.92 14.58 7.14
N PRO A 139 2.98 15.09 7.79
CA PRO A 139 4.27 15.28 7.13
C PRO A 139 4.92 13.92 6.83
N CYS A 140 5.18 13.68 5.55
CA CYS A 140 5.72 12.42 5.06
C CYS A 140 7.02 12.64 4.29
N LEU A 141 7.96 11.71 4.41
CA LEU A 141 9.08 11.57 3.48
C LEU A 141 8.63 10.74 2.29
N ILE A 142 8.86 11.24 1.07
CA ILE A 142 8.57 10.54 -0.18
C ILE A 142 9.87 10.11 -0.85
N GLY A 143 9.86 8.96 -1.49
CA GLY A 143 10.93 8.55 -2.39
C GLY A 143 10.49 7.51 -3.41
N THR A 144 11.40 7.18 -4.32
CA THR A 144 11.17 6.20 -5.38
C THR A 144 12.09 5.01 -5.18
N TYR A 145 11.48 3.84 -5.07
CA TYR A 145 12.12 2.54 -5.12
C TYR A 145 12.16 2.01 -6.56
N THR A 146 13.31 1.46 -6.94
CA THR A 146 13.52 0.73 -8.20
C THR A 146 14.19 -0.60 -7.91
N ASP A 147 13.66 -1.65 -8.53
CA ASP A 147 14.20 -3.01 -8.46
C ASP A 147 15.04 -3.30 -9.72
N PRO A 148 16.32 -3.68 -9.61
CA PRO A 148 17.14 -4.04 -10.77
C PRO A 148 16.60 -5.23 -11.56
N ASP A 149 15.86 -6.16 -10.92
CA ASP A 149 15.27 -7.32 -11.58
C ASP A 149 13.98 -6.96 -12.34
N HIS A 150 13.36 -5.82 -12.00
CA HIS A 150 12.15 -5.27 -12.63
C HIS A 150 12.36 -3.81 -13.05
N PRO A 151 13.27 -3.53 -14.01
CA PRO A 151 13.68 -2.17 -14.37
C PRO A 151 12.57 -1.32 -15.04
N ASP A 152 11.53 -2.00 -15.53
CA ASP A 152 10.34 -1.37 -16.10
C ASP A 152 9.26 -1.11 -15.05
N THR A 153 9.55 -1.32 -13.77
CA THR A 153 8.65 -1.01 -12.65
C THR A 153 9.34 -0.07 -11.68
N ARG A 154 8.59 0.90 -11.17
CA ARG A 154 9.04 1.75 -10.06
C ARG A 154 7.93 1.92 -9.04
N THR A 155 8.30 2.12 -7.78
CA THR A 155 7.35 2.35 -6.71
C THR A 155 7.67 3.65 -5.99
N THR A 156 6.73 4.59 -5.98
CA THR A 156 6.81 5.75 -5.10
C THR A 156 6.17 5.41 -3.77
N LEU A 157 6.88 5.68 -2.67
CA LEU A 157 6.44 5.42 -1.31
C LEU A 157 6.46 6.72 -0.52
N ALA A 158 5.51 6.90 0.38
CA ALA A 158 5.56 7.92 1.42
C ALA A 158 5.54 7.27 2.80
N PHE A 159 6.32 7.83 3.72
CA PHE A 159 6.41 7.39 5.11
C PHE A 159 6.11 8.57 6.04
N SER A 160 5.15 8.41 6.94
CA SER A 160 4.99 9.35 8.07
C SER A 160 6.24 9.35 8.97
N ARG A 161 6.73 10.52 9.38
CA ARG A 161 7.86 10.60 10.32
C ARG A 161 7.44 10.69 11.78
N GLU A 162 6.24 11.21 12.03
CA GLU A 162 5.82 11.62 13.38
C GLU A 162 4.51 10.98 13.82
N LYS A 163 3.55 10.83 12.89
CA LYS A 163 2.21 10.35 13.21
C LYS A 163 2.12 8.85 13.00
N PRO A 164 1.55 8.09 13.95
CA PRO A 164 1.37 6.66 13.78
C PRO A 164 0.36 6.42 12.64
N VAL A 165 0.79 5.66 11.64
CA VAL A 165 -0.04 5.22 10.51
C VAL A 165 0.10 3.71 10.35
N PHE A 166 -1.02 3.04 10.09
CA PHE A 166 -1.01 1.58 10.02
C PHE A 166 -0.46 1.12 8.66
N ILE A 167 -0.85 1.79 7.57
CA ILE A 167 -0.33 1.54 6.22
C ILE A 167 0.44 2.78 5.79
N ALA A 168 1.47 2.62 4.95
CA ALA A 168 2.20 3.74 4.37
C ALA A 168 1.22 4.76 3.72
N PRO A 169 1.36 6.08 3.96
CA PRO A 169 0.46 7.09 3.43
C PRO A 169 0.34 7.13 1.91
N LEU A 170 1.34 6.66 1.18
CA LEU A 170 1.32 6.52 -0.27
C LEU A 170 2.08 5.29 -0.70
N ILE A 171 1.46 4.50 -1.59
CA ILE A 171 2.12 3.48 -2.40
C ILE A 171 1.62 3.66 -3.82
N LYS A 172 2.49 4.08 -4.73
CA LYS A 172 2.18 4.26 -6.14
C LYS A 172 3.12 3.40 -6.97
N VAL A 173 2.58 2.43 -7.67
CA VAL A 173 3.32 1.57 -8.59
C VAL A 173 3.08 2.04 -10.00
N GLU A 174 4.16 2.21 -10.73
CA GLU A 174 4.15 2.57 -12.14
C GLU A 174 4.90 1.51 -12.92
N GLU A 175 4.33 1.10 -14.05
CA GLU A 175 4.98 0.24 -15.02
C GLU A 175 5.24 1.02 -16.30
N ARG A 176 6.34 0.67 -16.98
CA ARG A 176 6.78 1.36 -18.18
C ARG A 176 6.13 0.75 -19.40
N HIS A 177 5.33 1.54 -20.11
CA HIS A 177 4.74 1.18 -21.39
C HIS A 177 5.32 2.08 -22.50
N GLY A 178 6.37 1.59 -23.16
CA GLY A 178 7.11 2.37 -24.16
C GLY A 178 7.94 3.50 -23.52
N SER A 179 7.63 4.76 -23.86
CA SER A 179 8.31 5.92 -23.27
C SER A 179 7.69 6.38 -21.95
N ASP A 180 6.47 5.93 -21.65
CA ASP A 180 5.63 6.51 -20.62
C ASP A 180 5.53 5.58 -19.41
N TRP A 181 5.39 6.18 -18.23
CA TRP A 181 5.10 5.48 -16.99
C TRP A 181 3.60 5.53 -16.74
N GLU A 182 2.97 4.36 -16.63
CA GLU A 182 1.54 4.23 -16.38
C GLU A 182 1.32 3.75 -14.94
N VAL A 183 0.38 4.37 -14.23
CA VAL A 183 0.04 3.98 -12.86
C VAL A 183 -0.80 2.72 -12.89
N THR A 184 -0.26 1.62 -12.38
CA THR A 184 -0.94 0.33 -12.34
C THR A 184 -1.58 0.06 -10.98
N PHE A 185 -1.05 0.69 -9.91
CA PHE A 185 -1.62 0.67 -8.56
C PHE A 185 -1.34 1.98 -7.83
N LEU A 186 -2.33 2.49 -7.11
CA LEU A 186 -2.22 3.64 -6.22
C LEU A 186 -3.02 3.38 -4.95
N LEU A 187 -2.35 3.39 -3.80
CA LEU A 187 -2.95 3.53 -2.49
C LEU A 187 -2.53 4.89 -1.93
N GLU A 188 -3.51 5.71 -1.59
CA GLU A 188 -3.29 7.06 -1.06
C GLU A 188 -4.13 7.27 0.20
N LEU A 189 -3.49 7.72 1.28
CA LEU A 189 -4.18 8.20 2.47
C LEU A 189 -4.86 9.53 2.14
N THR A 190 -6.18 9.52 2.20
CA THR A 190 -7.03 10.68 1.86
C THR A 190 -7.57 11.39 3.10
N SER A 191 -7.59 10.72 4.25
CA SER A 191 -8.00 11.30 5.53
C SER A 191 -7.22 10.68 6.68
N TYR A 192 -6.83 11.51 7.64
CA TYR A 192 -6.24 11.10 8.91
C TYR A 192 -6.83 11.95 10.04
N SER A 193 -7.30 11.30 11.10
CA SER A 193 -7.79 11.99 12.29
C SER A 193 -7.37 11.26 13.57
N VAL A 194 -7.18 12.03 14.63
CA VAL A 194 -6.95 11.52 15.98
C VAL A 194 -7.94 12.19 16.92
N THR A 195 -8.67 11.38 17.68
CA THR A 195 -9.51 11.82 18.80
C THR A 195 -8.90 11.28 20.08
N GLU A 196 -8.46 12.16 20.96
CA GLU A 196 -7.87 11.79 22.25
C GLU A 196 -8.93 11.15 23.18
N GLY A 197 -8.49 10.17 23.97
CA GLY A 197 -9.32 9.39 24.90
C GLY A 197 -9.07 9.70 26.37
#